data_AF-A0A0F9CXV0-F1
#
_entry.id   AF-A0A0F9CXV0-F1
#
_cell.length_a   1.000
_cell.length_b   1.000
_cell.length_c   1.000
_cell.angle_alpha   90.00
_cell.angle_beta   90.00
_cell.angle_gamma   90.00
#
_symmetry.space_group_name_H-M   'P 1'
#
loop_
_entity.id
_entity.type
_entity.pdbx_description
1 polymer ?
#
loop_
_entity_poly.entity_id
_entity_poly.type
_entity_poly.pdbx_seq_one_letter_code
_entity_poly.pdbx_strand_id
1 'polypeptide(L)' 'DGFDIGRVMFREMEIIGSLGCRPVDYPRIINLVKNGSLLLKPLVTHTFSLSEINEAFNVMRSGEGIRIIILCQN' A
#
# COMPACT_ATOMS: atom_id res chain seq x y z
N ASP A 1 11.65 -19.87 12.17
CA ASP A 1 12.86 -19.26 11.59
C ASP A 1 13.07 -17.92 12.28
N GLY A 2 14.02 -17.88 13.22
CA GLY A 2 14.16 -16.76 14.16
C GLY A 2 14.92 -15.58 13.57
N PHE A 3 14.53 -14.37 13.97
CA PHE A 3 15.29 -13.16 13.69
C PHE A 3 16.66 -13.21 14.41
N ASP A 4 17.75 -13.27 13.66
CA ASP A 4 19.11 -13.44 14.19
C ASP A 4 19.69 -12.11 14.71
N ILE A 5 19.59 -11.91 16.02
CA ILE A 5 20.14 -10.73 16.71
C ILE A 5 21.67 -10.68 16.69
N GLY A 6 22.35 -11.85 16.60
CA GLY A 6 23.81 -11.92 16.54
C GLY A 6 24.32 -11.31 15.24
N ARG A 7 23.62 -11.54 14.12
CA ARG A 7 23.94 -10.90 12.84
C ARG A 7 23.72 -9.39 12.87
N VAL A 8 22.65 -8.92 13.51
CA VAL A 8 22.36 -7.48 13.68
C VAL A 8 23.49 -6.79 14.44
N MET A 9 23.94 -7.38 15.56
CA MET A 9 25.07 -6.87 16.32
C MET A 9 26.36 -6.88 15.49
N PHE A 10 26.74 -8.02 14.92
CA PHE A 10 28.03 -8.17 14.24
C PHE A 10 28.18 -7.28 13.00
N ARG A 11 27.07 -6.97 12.32
CA ARG A 11 27.04 -6.11 11.14
C ARG A 11 26.56 -4.68 11.45
N GLU A 12 26.36 -4.34 12.71
CA GLU A 12 25.90 -3.03 13.16
C GLU A 12 24.64 -2.55 12.41
N MET A 13 23.67 -3.45 12.21
CA MET A 13 22.46 -3.14 11.46
C MET A 13 21.45 -2.37 12.31
N GLU A 14 20.73 -1.43 11.70
CA GLU A 14 19.65 -0.68 12.35
C GLU A 14 18.27 -1.30 12.08
N ILE A 15 17.40 -1.30 13.08
CA ILE A 15 16.00 -1.73 12.97
C ILE A 15 15.11 -0.51 13.13
N ILE A 16 14.41 -0.13 12.05
CA ILE A 16 13.50 1.02 12.04
C ILE A 16 12.07 0.52 11.90
N GLY A 17 11.22 0.83 12.88
CA GLY A 17 9.78 0.62 12.78
C GLY A 17 9.13 1.62 11.82
N SER A 18 8.13 1.17 11.06
CA SER A 18 7.35 2.02 10.16
C SER A 18 5.86 1.81 10.40
N LEU A 19 5.13 2.91 10.62
CA LEU A 19 3.68 2.89 10.82
C LEU A 19 3.04 4.06 10.07
N GLY A 20 2.28 3.75 9.03
CA GLY A 20 1.49 4.72 8.29
C GLY A 20 2.30 5.82 7.62
N CYS A 21 1.64 6.96 7.41
CA CYS A 21 2.18 8.14 6.75
C CYS A 21 1.84 9.37 7.59
N ARG A 22 2.81 10.25 7.85
CA ARG A 22 2.56 11.45 8.65
C ARG A 22 1.84 12.48 7.78
N PRO A 23 0.98 13.34 8.35
CA PRO A 23 0.33 14.43 7.61
C PRO A 23 1.29 15.31 6.79
N VAL A 24 2.52 15.50 7.30
CA VAL A 24 3.57 16.31 6.65
C VAL A 24 4.12 15.69 5.36
N ASP A 25 3.93 14.38 5.15
CA ASP A 25 4.49 13.67 3.99
C ASP A 25 3.54 13.75 2.77
N TYR A 26 2.23 13.99 2.98
CA TYR A 26 1.23 14.01 1.90
C TYR A 26 1.50 15.06 0.81
N PRO A 27 1.84 16.33 1.10
CA PRO A 27 2.07 17.33 0.05
C PRO A 27 3.15 16.90 -0.94
N ARG A 28 4.24 16.30 -0.43
CA ARG A 28 5.33 15.78 -1.25
C ARG A 28 4.86 14.61 -2.12
N ILE A 29 4.15 13.64 -1.54
CA ILE A 29 3.67 12.46 -2.27
C ILE A 29 2.68 12.88 -3.38
N ILE A 30 1.76 13.79 -3.08
CA ILE A 30 0.81 14.33 -4.06
C ILE A 30 1.55 14.97 -5.23
N ASN A 31 2.63 15.72 -4.96
CA ASN A 31 3.42 16.34 -6.02
C ASN A 31 4.10 15.32 -6.93
N LEU A 32 4.61 14.22 -6.37
CA LEU A 32 5.19 13.11 -7.15
C LEU A 32 4.15 12.44 -8.05
N VAL A 33 2.90 12.35 -7.62
CA VAL A 33 1.83 11.81 -8.46
C VAL A 33 1.46 12.81 -9.56
N LYS A 34 1.32 14.09 -9.21
CA LYS A 34 0.96 15.16 -10.14
C LYS A 34 1.99 15.32 -11.27
N ASN A 35 3.27 15.24 -10.96
CA ASN A 35 4.34 15.40 -11.94
C ASN A 35 4.70 14.10 -12.69
N GLY A 36 3.98 12.99 -12.43
CA GLY A 36 4.20 11.71 -13.11
C GLY A 36 5.41 10.90 -12.60
N SER A 37 6.13 11.38 -11.58
CA SER A 37 7.24 10.62 -10.96
C SER A 37 6.73 9.39 -10.18
N LEU A 38 5.46 9.38 -9.79
CA LEU A 38 4.80 8.27 -9.12
C LEU A 38 3.46 7.93 -9.82
N LEU A 39 3.40 6.78 -10.47
CA LEU A 39 2.21 6.34 -11.20
C LEU A 39 1.33 5.44 -10.33
N LEU A 40 0.19 5.96 -9.86
CA LEU A 40 -0.76 5.18 -9.04
C LEU A 40 -1.75 4.35 -9.87
N LYS A 41 -2.12 4.83 -11.07
CA LYS A 41 -3.14 4.17 -11.91
C LYS A 41 -2.81 2.69 -12.20
N PRO A 42 -1.57 2.30 -12.56
CA PRO A 42 -1.24 0.90 -12.83
C PRO A 42 -1.36 -0.03 -11.61
N LEU A 43 -1.39 0.52 -10.38
CA LEU A 43 -1.55 -0.29 -9.17
C LEU A 43 -3.00 -0.72 -8.93
N VAL A 44 -3.96 0.00 -9.51
CA VAL A 44 -5.38 -0.31 -9.39
C VAL A 44 -5.73 -1.47 -10.32
N THR A 45 -5.86 -2.66 -9.75
CA THR A 45 -6.17 -3.90 -10.50
C THR A 45 -7.66 -4.12 -10.68
N HIS A 46 -8.48 -3.68 -9.71
CA HIS A 46 -9.92 -3.89 -9.72
C HIS A 46 -10.65 -2.66 -9.17
N THR A 47 -11.81 -2.37 -9.75
CA THR A 47 -12.70 -1.31 -9.31
C THR A 47 -14.10 -1.89 -9.22
N PHE A 48 -14.76 -1.70 -8.08
CA PHE A 48 -16.11 -2.17 -7.81
C PHE A 48 -17.01 -1.00 -7.40
N SER A 49 -18.31 -1.14 -7.64
CA SER A 49 -19.31 -0.28 -7.02
C SER A 49 -19.47 -0.60 -5.53
N LEU A 50 -20.09 0.32 -4.77
CA LEU A 50 -20.42 0.06 -3.37
C LEU A 50 -21.35 -1.15 -3.18
N SER A 51 -22.25 -1.41 -4.13
CA SER A 51 -23.14 -2.58 -4.11
C SER A 51 -22.40 -3.91 -4.23
N GLU A 52 -21.20 -3.91 -4.81
CA GLU A 52 -20.38 -5.10 -5.03
C GLU A 52 -19.32 -5.30 -3.92
N ILE A 53 -19.46 -4.62 -2.78
CA ILE A 53 -18.44 -4.64 -1.72
C ILE A 53 -18.05 -6.04 -1.23
N ASN A 54 -19.01 -6.98 -1.18
CA ASN A 54 -18.74 -8.35 -0.77
C ASN A 54 -17.85 -9.08 -1.79
N GLU A 55 -18.08 -8.86 -3.08
CA GLU A 55 -17.25 -9.44 -4.14
C GLU A 55 -15.84 -8.83 -4.13
N ALA A 56 -15.74 -7.51 -3.92
CA ALA A 56 -14.47 -6.85 -3.75
C ALA A 56 -13.64 -7.44 -2.59
N PHE A 57 -14.29 -7.80 -1.48
CA PHE A 57 -13.62 -8.49 -0.36
C PHE A 57 -13.21 -9.93 -0.69
N ASN A 58 -13.96 -10.64 -1.53
CA ASN A 58 -13.57 -11.98 -1.99
C ASN A 58 -12.29 -11.91 -2.82
N VAL A 59 -12.23 -11.00 -3.79
CA VAL A 59 -11.03 -10.77 -4.63
C VAL A 59 -9.84 -10.28 -3.80
N MET A 60 -10.09 -9.46 -2.77
CA MET A 60 -9.03 -9.06 -1.83
C MET A 60 -8.44 -10.26 -1.09
N ARG A 61 -9.28 -11.20 -0.67
CA ARG A 61 -8.85 -12.40 0.09
C ARG A 61 -8.23 -13.47 -0.80
N SER A 62 -8.62 -13.57 -2.08
CA SER A 62 -8.01 -14.52 -3.02
C SER A 62 -6.55 -14.18 -3.32
N GLY A 63 -6.16 -12.91 -3.14
CA GLY A 63 -4.81 -12.42 -3.44
C GLY A 63 -4.59 -12.11 -4.93
N GLU A 64 -5.65 -12.11 -5.74
CA GLU A 64 -5.60 -11.81 -7.18
C GLU A 64 -5.48 -10.31 -7.48
N GLY A 65 -5.75 -9.45 -6.50
CA GLY A 65 -5.66 -7.98 -6.62
C GLY A 65 -4.45 -7.38 -5.91
N ILE A 66 -3.93 -6.28 -6.47
CA ILE A 66 -2.90 -5.44 -5.81
C ILE A 66 -3.57 -4.31 -5.04
N ARG A 67 -4.28 -3.43 -5.75
CA ARG A 67 -5.11 -2.37 -5.15
C ARG A 67 -6.52 -2.46 -5.72
N ILE A 68 -7.48 -2.54 -4.81
CA ILE A 68 -8.91 -2.60 -5.12
C ILE A 68 -9.55 -1.30 -4.65
N ILE A 69 -10.34 -0.68 -5.51
CA ILE A 69 -11.04 0.60 -5.23
C ILE A 69 -12.54 0.36 -5.22
N ILE A 70 -13.22 0.88 -4.19
CA ILE A 70 -14.68 0.97 -4.14
C ILE A 70 -15.09 2.38 -4.53
N LEU A 71 -15.94 2.50 -5.55
CA LEU A 71 -16.56 3.76 -5.92
C LEU A 71 -17.89 3.92 -5.18
N CYS A 72 -17.99 4.97 -4.38
CA CYS A 72 -19.17 5.26 -3.55
C CYS A 72 -20.28 6.03 -4.31
N GLN A 73 -20.07 6.39 -5.57
CA GLN A 73 -21.00 7.20 -6.37
C GLN A 73 -21.45 6.42 -7.60
N ASN A 74 -22.76 6.46 -7.84
CA ASN A 74 -23.36 6.28 -9.17
C ASN A 74 -23.12 7.55 -10.00
#